data_AF-A0A6C0CPT9-F1
#
_entry.id   AF-A0A6C0CPT9-F1
#
_cell.length_a   1.000
_cell.length_b   1.000
_cell.length_c   1.000
_cell.angle_alpha   90.00
_cell.angle_beta   90.00
_cell.angle_gamma   90.00
#
_symmetry.space_group_name_H-M   'P 1'
#
loop_
_entity.id
_entity.type
_entity.pdbx_description
1 polymer ?
#
loop_
_entity_poly.entity_id
_entity_poly.type
_entity_poly.pdbx_seq_one_letter_code
_entity_poly.pdbx_strand_id
1 'polypeptide(L)'
;MASNNSLQLEYYLESEYRWCKLEIISFLCGGIEKAAAVKTLDDLPKKFKGRYLYSSETNLWIYINVDSDDVRIKPGSMQSNYAW
;
A
#
# COMPACT_ATOMS: atom_id res chain seq x y z
N MET A 1 0.48 -24.98 -3.10
CA MET A 1 1.15 -23.82 -3.72
C MET A 1 0.78 -22.59 -2.90
N ALA A 2 1.70 -22.05 -2.11
CA ALA A 2 1.43 -20.89 -1.26
C ALA A 2 1.41 -19.65 -2.15
N SER A 3 0.23 -19.15 -2.49
CA SER A 3 0.07 -17.89 -3.21
C SER A 3 0.64 -16.77 -2.33
N ASN A 4 1.81 -16.24 -2.70
CA ASN A 4 2.42 -15.02 -2.18
C ASN A 4 1.55 -13.79 -2.56
N ASN A 5 0.27 -13.80 -2.20
CA ASN A 5 -0.67 -12.72 -2.51
C ASN A 5 -0.56 -11.65 -1.43
N SER A 6 0.48 -10.83 -1.52
CA SER A 6 0.55 -9.55 -0.82
C SER A 6 -0.64 -8.70 -1.27
N LEU A 7 -1.41 -8.17 -0.33
CA LEU A 7 -2.52 -7.26 -0.63
C LEU A 7 -1.97 -6.01 -1.31
N GLN A 8 -2.65 -5.58 -2.39
CA GLN A 8 -2.41 -4.26 -2.95
C GLN A 8 -3.28 -3.26 -2.22
N LEU A 9 -2.66 -2.21 -1.71
CA LEU A 9 -3.31 -1.13 -1.00
C LEU A 9 -3.48 0.08 -1.91
N GLU A 10 -4.54 0.83 -1.67
CA GLU A 10 -4.79 2.12 -2.29
C GLU A 10 -4.94 3.18 -1.21
N TYR A 11 -4.30 4.31 -1.44
CA TYR A 11 -4.42 5.52 -0.63
C TYR A 11 -5.28 6.54 -1.38
N TYR A 12 -6.20 7.18 -0.67
CA TYR A 12 -7.02 8.24 -1.26
C TYR A 12 -6.27 9.57 -1.24
N LEU A 13 -6.01 10.11 -2.42
CA LEU A 13 -5.47 11.45 -2.57
C LEU A 13 -6.63 12.44 -2.64
N GLU A 14 -6.96 13.04 -1.51
CA GLU A 14 -8.01 14.06 -1.43
C GLU A 14 -7.76 15.22 -2.39
N SER A 15 -6.51 15.69 -2.51
CA SER A 15 -6.14 16.79 -3.41
C SER A 15 -6.44 16.52 -4.88
N GLU A 16 -6.47 15.24 -5.29
CA GLU A 16 -6.69 14.82 -6.68
C GLU A 16 -7.98 14.00 -6.84
N TYR A 17 -8.76 13.86 -5.77
CA TYR A 17 -9.97 13.03 -5.70
C TYR A 17 -9.83 11.63 -6.31
N ARG A 18 -8.65 11.01 -6.19
CA ARG A 18 -8.33 9.72 -6.82
C ARG A 18 -7.67 8.73 -5.86
N TRP A 19 -7.80 7.45 -6.17
CA TRP A 19 -7.11 6.38 -5.47
C TRP A 19 -5.79 6.05 -6.16
N CYS A 20 -4.71 6.03 -5.40
CA CYS A 20 -3.39 5.69 -5.90
C CYS A 20 -2.86 4.45 -5.20
N LYS A 21 -2.12 3.63 -5.95
CA LYS A 21 -1.46 2.44 -5.40
C LYS A 21 -0.46 2.88 -4.32
N LEU A 22 -0.64 2.33 -3.12
CA LEU A 22 0.19 2.59 -1.97
C LEU A 22 1.17 1.43 -1.75
N GLU A 23 2.45 1.76 -1.60
CA GLU A 23 3.48 0.84 -1.17
C GLU A 23 3.90 1.19 0.25
N ILE A 24 3.84 0.22 1.16
CA ILE A 24 4.33 0.43 2.51
C ILE A 24 5.83 0.22 2.51
N ILE A 25 6.52 1.15 3.14
CA ILE A 25 7.95 1.13 3.24
C ILE A 25 8.37 1.07 4.70
N SER A 26 9.39 0.25 4.94
CA SER A 26 10.09 0.20 6.22
C SER A 26 11.52 0.63 5.97
N PHE A 27 12.02 1.52 6.83
CA PHE A 27 13.42 1.90 6.83
C PHE A 27 14.16 0.98 7.78
N LEU A 28 15.08 0.18 7.26
CA LEU A 28 16.01 -0.57 8.09
C LEU A 28 17.15 0.34 8.54
N CYS A 29 17.68 0.06 9.73
CA CYS A 29 18.84 0.78 10.27
C CYS A 29 19.99 0.69 9.25
N GLY A 30 20.40 1.83 8.68
CA GLY A 30 21.34 1.90 7.55
C GLY A 30 20.77 2.52 6.26
N GLY A 31 19.50 2.95 6.25
CA GLY A 31 18.91 3.68 5.12
C GLY A 31 18.40 2.80 3.98
N ILE A 32 18.37 1.48 4.19
CA ILE A 32 17.81 0.55 3.20
C ILE A 32 16.29 0.58 3.30
N GLU A 33 15.65 1.03 2.23
CA GLU A 33 14.20 1.00 2.05
C GLU A 33 13.76 -0.40 1.64
N LYS A 34 12.81 -0.98 2.38
CA LYS A 34 12.21 -2.27 2.05
C LYS A 34 10.70 -2.13 1.97
N ALA A 35 10.14 -2.52 0.82
CA ALA A 35 8.70 -2.66 0.65
C ALA A 35 8.20 -3.78 1.57
N ALA A 36 7.21 -3.46 2.41
CA ALA A 36 6.55 -4.42 3.27
C ALA A 36 5.38 -5.07 2.54
N ALA A 37 5.27 -6.39 2.63
CA ALA A 37 4.12 -7.13 2.15
C ALA A 37 3.04 -7.14 3.22
N VAL A 38 1.87 -6.60 2.91
CA VAL A 38 0.72 -6.62 3.82
C VAL A 38 -0.16 -7.80 3.50
N LYS A 39 -0.50 -8.58 4.52
CA LYS A 39 -1.42 -9.72 4.39
C LYS A 39 -2.83 -9.37 4.85
N THR A 40 -2.98 -8.46 5.80
CA THR A 40 -4.24 -8.00 6.38
C THR A 40 -4.11 -6.54 6.82
N LEU A 41 -5.21 -5.76 6.75
CA LEU A 41 -5.20 -4.37 7.24
C LEU A 41 -4.94 -4.28 8.75
N ASP A 42 -5.43 -5.25 9.53
CA ASP A 42 -5.19 -5.34 10.98
C ASP A 42 -3.71 -5.46 11.38
N ASP A 43 -2.84 -5.89 10.46
CA ASP A 43 -1.40 -5.99 10.72
C ASP A 43 -0.71 -4.62 10.61
N LEU A 44 -1.41 -3.62 10.07
CA LEU A 44 -0.87 -2.27 9.93
C LEU A 44 -0.99 -1.51 11.23
N PRO A 45 0.10 -0.85 11.67
CA PRO A 45 0.00 0.07 12.79
C PRO A 45 -0.88 1.26 12.38
N LYS A 46 -1.48 1.92 13.37
CA LYS A 46 -2.37 3.08 13.13
C LYS A 46 -1.76 4.15 12.21
N LYS A 47 -0.43 4.34 12.31
CA LYS A 47 0.33 5.19 11.40
C LYS A 47 1.55 4.45 10.90
N PHE A 48 1.78 4.47 9.59
CA PHE A 48 2.95 3.87 8.96
C PHE A 48 3.49 4.75 7.84
N LYS A 49 4.72 4.47 7.41
CA LYS A 49 5.30 5.12 6.23
C LYS A 49 4.86 4.39 4.98
N GLY A 50 4.27 5.15 4.07
CA GLY A 50 3.92 4.71 2.75
C GLY A 50 4.55 5.59 1.69
N ARG A 51 4.59 5.08 0.47
CA ARG A 51 4.86 5.88 -0.71
C ARG A 51 3.89 5.51 -1.82
N TYR A 52 3.60 6.47 -2.66
CA TYR A 52 2.82 6.23 -3.87
C TYR A 52 3.52 6.89 -5.06
N LEU A 53 3.31 6.34 -6.24
CA LEU A 53 3.80 6.91 -7.48
C LEU A 53 2.85 8.03 -7.90
N TYR A 54 3.31 9.27 -7.85
CA TYR A 54 2.48 10.43 -8.19
C TYR A 54 2.21 10.51 -9.70
N SER A 55 3.26 10.27 -10.50
CA SER A 55 3.17 10.22 -11.95
C SER A 55 4.11 9.16 -12.52
N SER A 56 3.58 8.34 -13.43
CA SER A 56 4.37 7.38 -14.21
C SER A 56 5.28 8.06 -15.22
N GLU A 57 4.98 9.29 -15.63
CA GLU A 57 5.82 10.04 -16.58
C GLU A 57 7.08 10.56 -15.92
N THR A 58 6.97 11.11 -14.72
CA THR A 58 8.12 11.69 -13.99
C THR A 58 8.80 10.68 -13.07
N ASN A 59 8.22 9.48 -12.89
CA ASN A 59 8.65 8.46 -11.93
C ASN A 59 8.83 9.01 -10.49
N LEU A 60 8.04 10.02 -10.14
CA LEU A 60 8.17 10.72 -8.87
C LEU A 60 7.40 9.99 -7.77
N TRP A 61 8.15 9.50 -6.78
CA TRP A 61 7.62 8.87 -5.58
C TRP A 61 7.39 9.91 -4.50
N ILE A 62 6.18 9.93 -3.96
CA ILE A 62 5.83 10.77 -2.82
C ILE A 62 5.78 9.91 -1.57
N TYR A 63 6.47 10.36 -0.53
CA TYR A 63 6.58 9.70 0.76
C TYR A 63 5.65 10.36 1.76
N ILE A 64 4.77 9.59 2.37
CA ILE A 64 3.75 10.08 3.31
C ILE A 64 3.68 9.21 4.57
N ASN A 65 3.30 9.82 5.68
CA ASN A 65 2.79 9.08 6.83
C ASN A 65 1.31 8.84 6.61
N VAL A 66 0.94 7.58 6.49
CA VAL A 66 -0.42 7.15 6.17
C VAL A 66 -1.10 6.69 7.44
N ASP A 67 -2.35 7.10 7.63
CA ASP A 67 -3.22 6.54 8.65
C ASP A 67 -3.92 5.30 8.09
N SER A 68 -3.99 4.22 8.86
CA SER A 68 -4.63 2.97 8.42
C SER A 68 -6.10 3.14 8.04
N ASP A 69 -6.79 4.12 8.64
CA ASP A 69 -8.19 4.44 8.36
C ASP A 69 -8.39 5.05 6.95
N ASP A 70 -7.36 5.69 6.38
CA ASP A 70 -7.40 6.32 5.04
C ASP A 70 -7.00 5.36 3.90
N VAL A 71 -6.69 4.11 4.24
CA VAL A 71 -6.24 3.10 3.29
C VAL A 71 -7.32 2.08 3.04
N ARG A 72 -7.47 1.69 1.78
CA ARG A 72 -8.31 0.55 1.43
C ARG A 72 -7.51 -0.53 0.72
N ILE A 73 -8.01 -1.75 0.80
CA ILE A 73 -7.54 -2.83 -0.07
C ILE A 73 -8.10 -2.56 -1.46
N LYS A 74 -7.24 -2.61 -2.48
CA LYS A 74 -7.69 -2.51 -3.86
C LYS A 74 -8.69 -3.62 -4.17
N PRO A 75 -9.93 -3.32 -4.58
CA PRO A 75 -10.93 -4.32 -4.90
C PRO A 75 -10.40 -5.26 -6.00
N GLY A 76 -10.48 -6.57 -5.76
CA GLY A 76 -9.91 -7.61 -6.64
C GLY A 76 -8.53 -8.13 -6.24
N SER A 77 -7.86 -7.51 -5.26
CA SER A 77 -6.60 -8.04 -4.68
C SER A 77 -6.83 -9.17 -3.68
N MET A 78 -8.03 -9.21 -3.11
CA MET A 78 -8.55 -10.40 -2.44
C MET A 78 -9.09 -11.32 -3.53
N GLN A 79 -8.32 -12.34 -3.92
CA GLN A 79 -8.93 -13.47 -4.62
C GLN A 79 -9.91 -14.10 -3.64
N SER A 80 -11.20 -13.79 -3.87
CA SER A 80 -12.32 -14.48 -3.27
C SER A 80 -12.14 -15.97 -3.51
N ASN A 81 -11.93 -16.73 -2.43
CA ASN A 81 -11.89 -18.18 -2.48
C ASN A 81 -13.30 -18.79 -2.54
N TYR A 82 -14.30 -18.00 -2.94
CA TYR A 82 -15.64 -18.50 -3.23
C TYR A 82 -15.65 -19.00 -4.67
N ALA A 83 -15.24 -20.26 -4.83
CA ALA A 83 -15.68 -21.09 -5.93
C ALA A 83 -17.18 -21.34 -5.75
N TRP A 84 -17.99 -20.97 -6.73
CA TRP A 84 -19.34 -21.50 -6.89
C TRP A 84 -19.28 -22.75 -7.76
#